data_AF-A0A1H9BTM1-F1
#
_entry.id   AF-A0A1H9BTM1-F1
#
_cell.length_a   1.000
_cell.length_b   1.000
_cell.length_c   1.000
_cell.angle_alpha   90.00
_cell.angle_beta   90.00
_cell.angle_gamma   90.00
#
_symmetry.space_group_name_H-M   'P 1'
#
loop_
_entity.id
_entity.type
_entity.pdbx_description
1 polymer ?
#
loop_
_entity_poly.entity_id
_entity_poly.type
_entity_poly.pdbx_seq_one_letter_code
_entity_poly.pdbx_strand_id
1 'polypeptide(L)'
;MENFATIEDVTNLWRKMTNDEMNRAKSLLPIVSDTLRVEAKKVGKDLDLLSIEDESFKSVLKSVTVDVVARTLMTSTDKEPMIQESQAALGYSWSGTFLTPGGGLFIKDQELKRLGLKKQKIGVRELYGDDPWHNDFFDGYSDYW
;
A
#
# COMPACT_ATOMS: atom_id res chain seq x y z
N MET A 1 -16.70 10.73 16.04
CA MET A 1 -15.34 10.16 16.19
C MET A 1 -14.35 11.26 15.86
N GLU A 2 -13.25 11.33 16.60
CA GLU A 2 -12.22 12.35 16.38
C GLU A 2 -11.34 11.99 15.17
N ASN A 3 -10.64 12.97 14.62
CA ASN A 3 -9.67 12.75 13.55
C ASN A 3 -8.36 12.23 14.14
N PHE A 4 -7.65 11.36 13.41
CA PHE A 4 -6.35 10.83 13.89
C PHE A 4 -5.22 11.87 13.86
N ALA A 5 -5.40 12.95 13.12
CA ALA A 5 -4.48 14.08 13.05
C ALA A 5 -5.25 15.40 13.00
N THR A 6 -4.59 16.45 13.47
CA THR A 6 -5.08 17.83 13.42
C THR A 6 -4.41 18.61 12.28
N ILE A 7 -4.93 19.80 11.99
CA ILE A 7 -4.33 20.72 11.02
C ILE A 7 -2.93 21.18 11.48
N GLU A 8 -2.77 21.33 12.80
CA GLU A 8 -1.47 21.67 13.41
C GLU A 8 -0.47 20.53 13.21
N ASP A 9 -0.88 19.27 13.38
CA ASP A 9 -0.02 18.12 13.09
C ASP A 9 0.43 18.10 11.63
N VAL A 10 -0.46 18.39 10.67
CA VAL A 10 -0.10 18.51 9.25
C VAL A 10 0.91 19.63 9.02
N THR A 11 0.72 20.77 9.68
CA THR A 11 1.61 21.94 9.56
C THR A 11 3.01 21.63 10.15
N ASN A 12 3.05 20.95 11.29
CA ASN A 12 4.27 20.66 12.04
C ASN A 12 5.09 19.52 11.42
N LEU A 13 4.42 18.48 10.91
CA LEU A 13 5.09 17.29 10.38
C LEU A 13 5.45 17.38 8.89
N TRP A 14 4.76 18.23 8.13
CA TRP A 14 4.99 18.35 6.68
C TRP A 14 5.54 19.71 6.25
N ARG A 15 4.69 20.74 6.15
CA ARG A 15 5.09 22.12 5.82
C ARG A 15 4.01 23.12 6.18
N LYS A 16 4.39 24.41 6.20
CA LYS A 16 3.44 25.51 6.29
C LYS A 16 2.50 25.53 5.07
N MET A 17 1.20 25.54 5.34
CA MET A 17 0.15 25.53 4.33
C MET A 17 -0.35 26.94 4.01
N THR A 18 -0.82 27.12 2.78
CA THR A 18 -1.64 28.27 2.37
C THR A 18 -3.08 28.14 2.88
N ASN A 19 -3.88 29.21 2.80
CA ASN A 19 -5.28 29.18 3.25
C ASN A 19 -6.13 28.16 2.47
N ASP A 20 -5.90 28.02 1.16
CA ASP A 20 -6.63 27.08 0.32
C ASP A 20 -6.27 25.62 0.65
N GLU A 21 -4.98 25.35 0.88
CA GLU A 21 -4.51 24.04 1.34
C GLU A 21 -5.06 23.70 2.72
N MET A 22 -5.14 24.69 3.62
CA MET A 22 -5.71 24.50 4.96
C MET A 22 -7.20 24.15 4.89
N ASN A 23 -7.97 24.82 4.03
CA ASN A 23 -9.37 24.52 3.81
C ASN A 23 -9.57 23.13 3.22
N ARG A 24 -8.73 22.72 2.26
CA ARG A 24 -8.74 21.36 1.72
C ARG A 24 -8.35 20.32 2.78
N ALA A 25 -7.33 20.58 3.60
CA ALA A 25 -6.90 19.69 4.68
C ALA A 25 -8.02 19.47 5.70
N LYS A 26 -8.75 20.53 6.08
CA LYS A 26 -9.94 20.45 6.96
C LYS A 26 -10.99 19.47 6.44
N SER A 27 -11.25 19.50 5.14
CA SER A 27 -12.20 18.58 4.51
C SER A 27 -11.64 17.16 4.34
N LEU A 28 -10.33 17.02 4.13
CA LEU A 28 -9.68 15.72 3.88
C LEU A 28 -9.46 14.90 5.15
N LEU A 29 -9.08 15.54 6.27
CA LEU A 29 -8.79 14.86 7.53
C LEU A 29 -9.88 13.89 8.02
N PRO A 30 -11.18 14.25 8.04
CA PRO A 30 -12.22 13.30 8.45
C PRO A 30 -12.36 12.13 7.47
N ILE A 31 -12.30 12.41 6.16
CA ILE A 31 -12.43 11.39 5.12
C ILE A 31 -11.27 10.39 5.19
N VAL A 32 -10.04 10.86 5.39
CA VAL A 32 -8.86 9.99 5.54
C VAL A 32 -8.98 9.14 6.80
N SER A 33 -9.40 9.73 7.92
CA SER A 33 -9.58 9.01 9.18
C SER A 33 -10.62 7.89 9.03
N ASP A 34 -11.77 8.18 8.41
CA ASP A 34 -12.82 7.19 8.19
C ASP A 34 -12.41 6.12 7.17
N THR A 35 -11.66 6.50 6.14
CA THR A 35 -11.11 5.53 5.18
C THR A 35 -10.16 4.55 5.87
N LEU A 36 -9.25 5.04 6.72
CA LEU A 36 -8.36 4.18 7.50
C LEU A 36 -9.12 3.24 8.44
N ARG A 37 -10.21 3.71 9.06
CA ARG A 37 -11.10 2.85 9.87
C ARG A 37 -11.76 1.76 9.03
N VAL A 38 -12.24 2.10 7.82
CA VAL A 38 -12.83 1.11 6.91
C VAL A 38 -11.79 0.06 6.51
N GLU A 39 -10.56 0.47 6.16
CA GLU A 39 -9.49 -0.47 5.85
C GLU A 39 -9.10 -1.34 7.06
N ALA A 40 -9.10 -0.80 8.27
CA ALA A 40 -8.83 -1.56 9.48
C ALA A 40 -9.94 -2.57 9.81
N LYS A 41 -11.21 -2.20 9.59
CA LYS A 41 -12.36 -3.11 9.75
C LYS A 41 -12.26 -4.33 8.84
N LYS A 42 -11.74 -4.18 7.61
CA LYS A 42 -11.53 -5.32 6.68
C LYS A 42 -10.58 -6.37 7.23
N VAL A 43 -9.68 -6.00 8.15
CA VAL A 43 -8.74 -6.91 8.80
C VAL A 43 -9.07 -7.17 10.28
N GLY A 44 -10.26 -6.75 10.72
CA GLY A 44 -10.75 -6.99 12.09
C GLY A 44 -10.00 -6.20 13.17
N LYS A 45 -9.39 -5.06 12.82
CA LYS A 45 -8.72 -4.17 13.78
C LYS A 45 -9.54 -2.90 14.03
N ASP A 46 -9.51 -2.41 15.27
CA ASP A 46 -10.05 -1.12 15.66
C ASP A 46 -8.89 -0.14 15.94
N LEU A 47 -8.75 0.86 15.07
CA LEU A 47 -7.67 1.84 15.20
C LEU A 47 -7.87 2.78 16.38
N ASP A 48 -9.12 3.09 16.73
CA ASP A 48 -9.42 4.00 17.82
C ASP A 48 -9.04 3.37 19.16
N LEU A 49 -9.33 2.07 19.36
CA LEU A 49 -8.87 1.31 20.53
C LEU A 49 -7.35 1.20 20.59
N LEU A 50 -6.70 0.80 19.50
CA LEU A 50 -5.24 0.66 19.44
C LEU A 50 -4.53 1.99 19.72
N SER A 51 -5.12 3.11 19.30
CA SER A 51 -4.56 4.44 19.56
C SER A 51 -4.63 4.88 21.04
N ILE A 52 -5.52 4.27 21.82
CA ILE A 52 -5.66 4.50 23.26
C ILE A 52 -4.69 3.61 24.04
N GLU A 53 -4.51 2.37 23.60
CA GLU A 53 -3.66 1.38 24.26
C GLU A 53 -2.16 1.64 24.06
N ASP A 54 -1.75 2.13 22.89
CA ASP A 54 -0.34 2.34 22.54
C ASP A 54 -0.10 3.75 21.98
N GLU A 55 0.59 4.58 22.76
CA GLU A 55 0.99 5.94 22.38
C GLU A 55 1.99 5.97 21.21
N SER A 56 2.84 4.95 21.09
CA SER A 56 3.75 4.81 19.95
C SER A 56 2.97 4.50 18.68
N PHE A 57 1.99 3.61 18.77
CA PHE A 57 1.07 3.33 17.65
C PHE A 57 0.28 4.57 17.25
N LYS A 58 -0.23 5.35 18.22
CA LYS A 58 -0.92 6.62 17.95
C LYS A 58 -0.03 7.60 17.17
N SER A 59 1.25 7.67 17.52
CA SER A 59 2.23 8.52 16.81
C SER A 59 2.45 8.06 15.37
N VAL A 60 2.52 6.76 15.12
CA VAL A 60 2.61 6.19 13.77
C VAL A 60 1.33 6.45 12.97
N LEU A 61 0.15 6.25 13.59
CA LEU A 61 -1.15 6.50 12.98
C LEU A 61 -1.32 7.96 12.58
N LYS A 62 -0.90 8.89 13.45
CA LYS A 62 -0.83 10.31 13.15
C LYS A 62 0.07 10.59 11.94
N SER A 63 1.29 10.07 11.94
CA SER A 63 2.25 10.25 10.82
C SER A 63 1.68 9.74 9.50
N VAL A 64 1.07 8.54 9.49
CA VAL A 64 0.46 7.96 8.29
C VAL A 64 -0.71 8.82 7.80
N THR A 65 -1.55 9.32 8.71
CA THR A 65 -2.67 10.19 8.35
C THR A 65 -2.17 11.48 7.68
N VAL A 66 -1.11 12.08 8.22
CA VAL A 66 -0.49 13.27 7.62
C VAL A 66 0.14 12.96 6.26
N ASP A 67 0.82 11.83 6.10
CA ASP A 67 1.44 11.44 4.81
C ASP A 67 0.40 11.28 3.69
N VAL A 68 -0.78 10.71 4.01
CA VAL A 68 -1.89 10.57 3.06
C VAL A 68 -2.45 11.94 2.67
N VAL A 69 -2.71 12.81 3.66
CA VAL A 69 -3.24 14.16 3.42
C VAL A 69 -2.23 15.03 2.65
N ALA A 70 -0.96 14.99 3.02
CA ALA A 70 0.10 15.72 2.33
C ALA A 70 0.18 15.31 0.85
N ARG A 71 0.10 14.00 0.56
CA ARG A 71 0.12 13.50 -0.81
C ARG A 71 -1.08 13.95 -1.63
N THR A 72 -2.27 13.95 -1.04
CA THR A 72 -3.48 14.38 -1.75
C THR A 72 -3.44 15.88 -2.01
N LEU A 73 -2.89 16.67 -1.10
CA LEU A 73 -2.63 18.10 -1.32
C LEU A 73 -1.56 18.37 -2.39
N MET A 74 -0.56 17.49 -2.55
CA MET A 74 0.45 17.59 -3.62
C MET A 74 -0.05 17.15 -5.00
N THR A 75 -1.10 16.33 -5.05
CA THR A 75 -1.65 15.83 -6.30
C THR A 75 -2.46 16.95 -6.95
N SER A 76 -1.81 17.75 -7.81
CA SER A 76 -2.45 18.84 -8.55
C SER A 76 -3.64 18.32 -9.37
N THR A 77 -4.82 18.88 -9.13
CA THR A 77 -6.06 18.63 -9.89
C THR A 77 -6.05 19.22 -11.31
N ASP A 78 -4.96 19.88 -11.72
CA ASP A 78 -4.85 20.66 -12.95
C ASP A 78 -4.06 19.98 -14.08
N LYS A 79 -3.61 18.72 -13.89
CA LYS A 79 -2.86 18.01 -14.93
C LYS A 79 -3.48 16.66 -15.24
N GLU A 80 -3.68 16.41 -16.54
CA GLU A 80 -4.03 15.11 -17.06
C GLU A 80 -3.06 14.04 -16.51
N PRO A 81 -3.56 12.87 -16.11
CA PRO A 81 -2.70 11.82 -15.54
C PRO A 81 -1.70 11.35 -16.60
N MET A 82 -0.44 11.76 -16.44
CA MET A 82 0.65 11.35 -17.33
C MET A 82 0.88 9.85 -17.18
N ILE A 83 0.59 9.10 -18.25
CA ILE A 83 0.95 7.69 -18.38
C ILE A 83 2.46 7.64 -18.60
N GLN A 84 3.20 7.04 -17.67
CA GLN A 84 4.61 6.74 -17.88
C GLN A 84 4.70 5.57 -18.89
N GLU A 85 4.97 5.90 -20.15
CA GLU A 85 5.29 4.93 -21.19
C GLU A 85 6.67 4.32 -20.92
N SER A 86 6.76 2.99 -20.91
CA SER A 86 8.01 2.23 -20.82
C SER A 86 8.03 1.24 -21.98
N GLN A 87 9.00 1.39 -22.90
CA GLN A 87 9.15 0.48 -24.03
C GLN A 87 9.76 -0.85 -23.57
N ALA A 88 9.11 -1.94 -23.96
CA ALA A 88 9.56 -3.30 -23.69
C ALA A 88 10.68 -3.72 -24.64
N ALA A 89 11.77 -4.24 -24.09
CA ALA A 89 12.65 -5.16 -24.79
C ALA A 89 13.09 -6.29 -23.83
N LEU A 90 12.86 -7.54 -24.24
CA LEU A 90 13.36 -8.78 -23.64
C LEU A 90 12.74 -9.24 -22.29
N GLY A 91 11.42 -9.21 -22.16
CA GLY A 91 10.70 -10.13 -21.25
C GLY A 91 10.68 -9.79 -19.75
N TYR A 92 11.14 -8.60 -19.35
CA TYR A 92 10.90 -8.11 -17.99
C TYR A 92 9.60 -7.31 -17.94
N SER A 93 8.54 -7.91 -17.40
CA SER A 93 7.28 -7.21 -17.10
C SER A 93 7.49 -6.27 -15.92
N TRP A 94 7.54 -4.96 -16.17
CA TRP A 94 7.56 -3.94 -15.13
C TRP A 94 6.13 -3.56 -14.76
N SER A 95 5.75 -3.73 -13.49
CA SER A 95 4.46 -3.29 -12.94
C SER A 95 4.52 -1.80 -12.58
N GLY A 96 3.95 -0.93 -13.41
CA GLY A 96 3.77 0.49 -13.09
C GLY A 96 2.61 0.68 -12.11
N THR A 97 2.88 1.25 -10.94
CA THR A 97 1.81 1.72 -10.04
C THR A 97 1.39 3.12 -10.49
N PHE A 98 0.10 3.28 -10.73
CA PHE A 98 -0.51 4.51 -11.22
C PHE A 98 -0.16 5.71 -10.30
N LEU A 99 0.14 6.89 -10.86
CA LEU A 99 0.41 8.11 -10.07
C LEU A 99 -0.85 8.64 -9.36
N THR A 100 -2.03 8.63 -10.00
CA THR A 100 -3.41 8.63 -9.43
C THR A 100 -4.53 8.41 -10.50
N PRO A 101 -5.27 7.27 -10.61
CA PRO A 101 -6.28 7.13 -11.67
C PRO A 101 -7.50 7.96 -11.28
N GLY A 102 -7.52 9.23 -11.70
CA GLY A 102 -8.66 10.14 -11.52
C GLY A 102 -8.57 11.15 -10.37
N GLY A 103 -7.39 11.40 -9.78
CA GLY A 103 -7.25 12.47 -8.77
C GLY A 103 -7.95 12.23 -7.42
N GLY A 104 -8.38 10.99 -7.15
CA GLY A 104 -9.05 10.60 -5.91
C GLY A 104 -8.11 10.33 -4.72
N LEU A 105 -8.69 10.27 -3.52
CA LEU A 105 -7.99 9.90 -2.28
C LEU A 105 -7.41 8.48 -2.39
N PHE A 106 -6.08 8.36 -2.32
CA PHE A 106 -5.39 7.07 -2.44
C PHE A 106 -4.44 6.81 -1.26
N ILE A 107 -4.62 5.64 -0.62
CA ILE A 107 -3.77 5.15 0.47
C ILE A 107 -2.83 4.07 -0.10
N LYS A 108 -1.53 4.25 0.09
CA LYS A 108 -0.51 3.32 -0.37
C LYS A 108 -0.49 2.06 0.50
N ASP A 109 -0.11 0.97 -0.14
CA ASP A 109 0.17 -0.30 0.54
C ASP A 109 1.21 -0.19 1.65
N GLN A 110 2.22 0.66 1.48
CA GLN A 110 3.25 0.87 2.50
C GLN A 110 2.68 1.52 3.77
N GLU A 111 1.70 2.41 3.63
CA GLU A 111 1.02 3.05 4.76
C GLU A 111 0.17 2.02 5.53
N LEU A 112 -0.56 1.18 4.80
CA LEU A 112 -1.32 0.07 5.40
C LEU A 112 -0.39 -0.95 6.07
N LYS A 113 0.79 -1.23 5.48
CA LYS A 113 1.80 -2.10 6.11
C LYS A 113 2.35 -1.51 7.40
N ARG A 114 2.62 -0.19 7.46
CA ARG A 114 3.10 0.49 8.68
C ARG A 114 2.11 0.40 9.83
N LEU A 115 0.81 0.40 9.52
CA LEU A 115 -0.27 0.20 10.50
C LEU A 115 -0.57 -1.29 10.78
N GLY A 116 0.19 -2.20 10.17
CA GLY A 116 -0.04 -3.64 10.28
C GLY A 116 -1.41 -4.08 9.72
N LEU A 117 -2.00 -3.31 8.80
CA LEU A 117 -3.26 -3.61 8.14
C LEU A 117 -3.06 -4.49 6.89
N LYS A 118 -1.83 -4.64 6.41
CA LYS A 118 -1.53 -5.48 5.23
C LYS A 118 -0.61 -6.63 5.61
N LYS A 119 -1.06 -7.86 5.37
CA LYS A 119 -0.23 -9.07 5.53
C LYS A 119 0.84 -9.15 4.45
N GLN A 120 2.06 -9.53 4.83
CA GLN A 120 3.13 -9.85 3.89
C GLN A 120 2.74 -11.12 3.12
N LYS A 121 2.75 -11.08 1.78
CA LYS A 121 2.67 -12.28 0.95
C LYS A 121 4.07 -12.87 0.88
N ILE A 122 4.32 -13.97 1.58
CA ILE A 122 5.51 -14.81 1.34
C ILE A 122 5.15 -15.71 0.17
N GLY A 123 5.72 -15.43 -0.99
CA GLY A 123 5.68 -16.34 -2.13
C GLY A 123 6.63 -17.49 -1.86
N VAL A 124 6.12 -18.62 -1.40
CA VAL A 124 6.88 -19.87 -1.46
C VAL A 124 6.96 -20.24 -2.93
N ARG A 125 8.12 -20.03 -3.55
CA ARG A 125 8.48 -20.77 -4.76
C ARG A 125 8.60 -22.22 -4.30
N GLU A 126 7.83 -23.13 -4.89
CA GLU A 126 7.79 -24.54 -4.50
C GLU A 126 9.22 -25.08 -4.33
N LEU A 127 9.53 -25.52 -3.11
CA LEU A 127 10.74 -26.28 -2.80
C LEU A 127 10.56 -27.67 -3.39
N TYR A 128 11.41 -28.03 -4.35
CA TYR A 128 11.64 -29.37 -4.90
C TYR A 128 10.40 -30.07 -5.48
N GLY A 129 10.31 -30.08 -6.82
CA GLY A 129 9.79 -31.27 -7.48
C GLY A 129 10.82 -32.37 -7.27
N ASP A 130 10.57 -33.26 -6.32
CA ASP A 130 11.13 -34.60 -6.39
C ASP A 130 10.37 -35.30 -7.53
N ASP A 131 11.05 -35.56 -8.64
CA ASP A 131 10.60 -36.50 -9.66
C ASP A 131 11.12 -37.89 -9.32
N PRO A 132 10.35 -38.75 -8.62
CA PRO A 132 10.62 -40.18 -8.59
C PRO A 132 10.08 -40.78 -9.89
N TRP A 133 10.66 -40.42 -11.03
CA TRP A 133 10.47 -41.20 -12.26
C TRP A 133 11.27 -42.49 -12.16
N HIS A 134 10.58 -43.46 -11.57
CA HIS A 134 10.81 -44.89 -11.64
C HIS A 134 11.00 -45.30 -13.11
N ASN A 135 12.25 -45.53 -13.53
CA ASN A 135 12.55 -46.13 -14.83
C ASN A 135 12.63 -47.66 -14.69
N ASP A 136 11.48 -48.28 -14.43
CA ASP A 136 11.31 -49.71 -14.71
C ASP A 136 10.92 -49.86 -16.19
N PHE A 137 11.91 -49.71 -17.07
CA PHE A 137 11.82 -50.19 -18.45
C PHE A 137 12.51 -51.54 -18.53
N PHE A 138 11.67 -52.57 -18.42
CA PHE A 138 11.94 -53.93 -18.84
C PHE A 138 12.40 -53.97 -20.30
N ASP A 139 13.51 -54.69 -20.48
CA ASP A 139 13.68 -55.80 -21.42
C ASP A 139 13.79 -55.50 -22.92
N GLY A 140 14.86 -56.03 -23.52
CA GLY A 140 15.03 -56.05 -24.98
C GLY A 140 16.43 -55.72 -25.51
N TYR A 141 17.48 -56.43 -25.08
CA TYR A 141 18.65 -56.63 -25.94
C TYR A 141 18.89 -58.12 -26.15
N SER A 142 18.26 -58.60 -27.22
CA SER A 142 18.66 -59.75 -28.02
C SER A 142 20.10 -59.57 -28.49
N ASP A 143 20.85 -60.66 -28.35
CA ASP A 143 22.08 -61.07 -29.03
C ASP A 143 22.42 -60.33 -30.34
N TYR A 144 23.71 -60.01 -30.56
CA TYR A 144 24.49 -60.37 -31.76
C TYR A 144 25.99 -60.01 -31.58
N TRP A 145 26.84 -61.04 -31.65
CA TRP A 145 28.32 -61.12 -31.77
C TRP A 145 29.19 -60.86 -30.53
#